data_AF-A0A4Y2ENA3-F1
#
_entry.id   AF-A0A4Y2ENA3-F1
#
_cell.length_a   1.000
_cell.length_b   1.000
_cell.length_c   1.000
_cell.angle_alpha   90.00
_cell.angle_beta   90.00
_cell.angle_gamma   90.00
#
_symmetry.space_group_name_H-M   'P 1'
#
loop_
_entity.id
_entity.type
_entity.pdbx_description
1 polymer ?
#
loop_
_entity_poly.entity_id
_entity_poly.type
_entity_poly.pdbx_seq_one_letter_code
_entity_poly.pdbx_strand_id
1 'polypeptide(L)'
;MAKKRTASPAPDSKTEKKAKQPEKKEPKSASASSKAADEHANRFPVQMIHDMLVRKFTSGTVKKEAAVMLTAVLEYLSAEILELSVNVARNRSNSQTGALKVTLGDTMEAIETDPEMKELIARARKINSGVEK
;
A
#
# COMPACT_ATOMS: atom_id res chain seq x y z
N MET A 1 60.83 -68.62 -14.68
CA MET A 1 61.00 -67.43 -13.80
C MET A 1 59.68 -67.23 -13.07
N ALA A 2 59.61 -67.56 -11.78
CA ALA A 2 59.55 -66.61 -10.64
C ALA A 2 58.18 -65.90 -10.50
N LYS A 3 57.54 -65.68 -9.35
CA LYS A 3 57.54 -66.19 -7.97
C LYS A 3 56.32 -65.48 -7.34
N LYS A 4 55.47 -66.23 -6.63
CA LYS A 4 54.63 -65.84 -5.47
C LYS A 4 54.23 -64.35 -5.24
N ARG A 5 52.94 -64.22 -4.86
CA ARG A 5 52.38 -63.50 -3.68
C ARG A 5 51.93 -62.02 -3.79
N THR A 6 50.76 -61.81 -3.17
CA THR A 6 50.35 -60.77 -2.19
C THR A 6 49.85 -59.38 -2.63
N ALA A 7 48.64 -59.11 -2.11
CA ALA A 7 48.23 -57.96 -1.30
C ALA A 7 48.00 -56.60 -1.97
N SER A 8 46.79 -56.07 -1.72
CA SER A 8 46.48 -54.63 -1.71
C SER A 8 47.41 -53.89 -0.76
N PRO A 9 47.64 -52.58 -0.96
CA PRO A 9 46.97 -51.62 -0.08
C PRO A 9 46.65 -50.24 -0.74
N ALA A 10 45.66 -49.53 -0.19
CA ALA A 10 45.57 -48.07 -0.25
C ALA A 10 46.66 -47.46 0.67
N PRO A 11 47.12 -46.19 0.52
CA PRO A 11 46.35 -45.06 1.08
C PRO A 11 46.56 -43.69 0.39
N ASP A 12 45.80 -42.73 0.92
CA ASP A 12 45.68 -41.29 0.64
C ASP A 12 46.96 -40.46 0.51
N SER A 13 46.90 -39.40 -0.32
CA SER A 13 47.30 -38.03 0.09
C SER A 13 46.97 -36.95 -0.96
N LYS A 14 46.12 -35.98 -0.59
CA LYS A 14 46.28 -34.50 -0.70
C LYS A 14 47.21 -33.96 -1.81
N THR A 15 46.93 -32.96 -2.65
CA THR A 15 46.02 -31.78 -2.70
C THR A 15 46.16 -31.24 -4.14
N GLU A 16 45.17 -30.63 -4.80
CA GLU A 16 45.21 -29.20 -5.19
C GLU A 16 43.96 -28.78 -6.00
N LYS A 17 43.66 -27.48 -5.89
CA LYS A 17 42.41 -26.75 -6.14
C LYS A 17 42.07 -26.53 -7.63
N LYS A 18 40.77 -26.49 -7.97
CA LYS A 18 40.23 -25.48 -8.92
C LYS A 18 38.74 -25.14 -8.71
N ALA A 19 38.53 -23.89 -8.27
CA ALA A 19 37.41 -22.94 -8.45
C ALA A 19 35.96 -23.40 -8.80
N LYS A 20 35.10 -23.30 -7.77
CA LYS A 20 33.78 -22.62 -7.63
C LYS A 20 33.10 -21.95 -8.86
N GLN A 21 31.83 -22.31 -9.10
CA GLN A 21 30.73 -21.37 -9.36
C GLN A 21 29.44 -21.82 -8.62
N PRO A 22 28.66 -20.88 -8.02
CA PRO A 22 27.43 -21.19 -7.29
C PRO A 22 26.18 -20.98 -8.17
N GLU A 23 25.33 -21.99 -8.29
CA GLU A 23 24.01 -21.81 -8.88
C GLU A 23 23.10 -21.01 -7.94
N LYS A 24 22.59 -19.89 -8.47
CA LYS A 24 21.65 -18.98 -7.82
C LYS A 24 20.35 -19.70 -7.48
N LYS A 25 20.01 -19.73 -6.20
CA LYS A 25 18.62 -19.98 -5.76
C LYS A 25 17.80 -18.75 -6.11
N GLU A 26 16.89 -18.89 -7.07
CA GLU A 26 15.86 -17.90 -7.36
C GLU A 26 15.00 -17.64 -6.12
N PRO A 27 14.61 -16.39 -5.84
CA PRO A 27 13.70 -16.10 -4.75
C PRO A 27 12.33 -16.64 -5.13
N LYS A 28 11.82 -17.59 -4.34
CA LYS A 28 10.40 -17.95 -4.36
C LYS A 28 9.60 -16.68 -4.15
N SER A 29 8.90 -16.22 -5.19
CA SER A 29 7.88 -15.20 -5.06
C SER A 29 6.87 -15.71 -4.03
N ALA A 30 6.80 -15.02 -2.90
CA ALA A 30 5.74 -15.25 -1.93
C ALA A 30 4.44 -14.85 -2.63
N SER A 31 3.70 -15.84 -3.14
CA SER A 31 2.31 -15.68 -3.54
C SER A 31 1.51 -15.39 -2.28
N ALA A 32 1.50 -14.12 -1.86
CA ALA A 32 0.56 -13.65 -0.86
C ALA A 32 -0.84 -13.90 -1.43
N SER A 33 -1.65 -14.63 -0.66
CA SER A 33 -2.97 -15.11 -1.04
C SER A 33 -3.84 -14.00 -1.64
N SER A 34 -4.53 -14.33 -2.74
CA SER A 34 -5.45 -13.47 -3.47
C SER A 34 -6.55 -12.82 -2.61
N LYS A 35 -6.90 -13.37 -1.44
CA LYS A 35 -7.85 -12.74 -0.51
C LYS A 35 -7.28 -11.58 0.29
N ALA A 36 -6.01 -11.64 0.69
CA ALA A 36 -5.36 -10.56 1.45
C ALA A 36 -5.02 -9.36 0.56
N ALA A 37 -4.80 -9.60 -0.74
CA ALA A 37 -4.62 -8.53 -1.72
C ALA A 37 -5.93 -7.76 -1.99
N ASP A 38 -7.08 -8.46 -1.96
CA ASP A 38 -8.41 -7.88 -2.22
C ASP A 38 -8.87 -6.95 -1.09
N GLU A 39 -8.74 -7.35 0.18
CA GLU A 39 -9.07 -6.47 1.30
C GLU A 39 -8.13 -5.25 1.39
N HIS A 40 -6.86 -5.42 1.02
CA HIS A 40 -5.91 -4.32 0.91
C HIS A 40 -6.19 -3.40 -0.30
N ALA A 41 -6.88 -3.87 -1.34
CA ALA A 41 -7.20 -3.06 -2.51
C ALA A 41 -8.21 -1.96 -2.20
N ASN A 42 -9.08 -2.15 -1.20
CA ASN A 42 -10.10 -1.19 -0.79
C ASN A 42 -9.63 -0.17 0.26
N ARG A 43 -8.41 -0.30 0.78
CA ARG A 43 -7.86 0.61 1.81
C ARG A 43 -6.82 1.53 1.24
N PHE A 44 -6.65 2.68 1.86
CA PHE A 44 -5.61 3.62 1.43
C PHE A 44 -4.20 3.03 1.70
N PRO A 45 -3.23 3.20 0.79
CA PRO A 45 -1.92 2.56 0.89
C PRO A 45 -1.04 3.26 1.93
N VAL A 46 -0.99 2.72 3.16
CA VAL A 46 -0.23 3.28 4.29
C VAL A 46 1.26 3.50 3.95
N GLN A 47 1.91 2.52 3.32
CA GLN A 47 3.34 2.63 3.00
C GLN A 47 3.62 3.74 1.98
N MET A 48 2.74 3.91 0.99
CA MET A 48 2.86 4.98 0.00
C MET A 48 2.72 6.36 0.67
N ILE A 49 1.75 6.50 1.58
CA ILE A 49 1.54 7.73 2.34
C ILE A 49 2.76 8.02 3.24
N HIS A 50 3.33 7.01 3.91
CA HIS A 50 4.57 7.16 4.68
C HIS A 50 5.73 7.66 3.81
N ASP A 51 5.96 7.04 2.66
CA ASP A 51 7.02 7.43 1.73
C ASP A 51 6.84 8.86 1.19
N MET A 52 5.59 9.29 0.99
CA MET A 52 5.27 10.66 0.61
C MET A 52 5.60 11.65 1.73
N LEU A 53 5.26 11.33 2.98
CA LEU A 53 5.55 12.16 4.15
C LEU A 53 7.05 12.32 4.36
N VAL A 54 7.83 11.23 4.29
CA VAL A 54 9.30 11.26 4.43
C VAL A 54 9.93 12.14 3.34
N ARG A 55 9.44 12.05 2.09
CA ARG A 55 9.96 12.86 0.98
C ARG A 55 9.66 14.36 1.14
N LYS A 56 8.55 14.71 1.78
CA LYS A 56 8.12 16.11 1.96
C LYS A 56 8.67 16.73 3.25
N PHE A 57 8.91 15.93 4.29
CA PHE A 57 9.40 16.39 5.58
C PHE A 57 10.92 16.21 5.69
N THR A 58 11.69 17.11 5.09
CA THR A 58 13.15 17.03 5.02
C THR A 58 13.87 17.53 6.26
N SER A 59 13.17 18.25 7.15
CA SER A 59 13.73 18.83 8.38
C SER A 59 13.71 17.89 9.59
N GLY A 60 13.25 16.64 9.43
CA GLY A 60 13.22 15.67 10.53
C GLY A 60 12.82 14.26 10.11
N THR A 61 12.34 13.46 11.07
CA THR A 61 11.97 12.06 10.85
C THR A 61 10.46 11.84 11.01
N VAL A 62 9.88 10.99 10.15
CA VAL A 62 8.45 10.63 10.20
C VAL A 62 8.31 9.23 10.78
N LYS A 63 7.69 9.13 11.96
CA LYS A 63 7.33 7.85 12.60
C LYS A 63 6.30 7.09 11.76
N LYS A 64 6.38 5.76 11.76
CA LYS A 64 5.45 4.90 11.00
C LYS A 64 4.01 5.07 11.49
N GLU A 65 3.84 5.24 12.80
CA GLU A 65 2.56 5.46 13.47
C GLU A 65 1.86 6.72 12.94
N ALA A 66 2.62 7.78 12.59
CA ALA A 66 2.05 9.00 12.03
C ALA A 66 1.40 8.75 10.66
N ALA A 67 2.02 7.92 9.83
CA ALA A 67 1.45 7.56 8.53
C ALA A 67 0.19 6.69 8.68
N VAL A 68 0.15 5.78 9.64
CA VAL A 68 -1.04 4.99 9.97
C VAL A 68 -2.20 5.91 10.37
N MET A 69 -1.94 6.84 11.31
CA MET A 69 -2.95 7.79 11.78
C MET A 69 -3.47 8.68 10.64
N LEU A 70 -2.57 9.25 9.82
CA LEU A 70 -2.98 10.07 8.69
C LEU A 70 -3.81 9.27 7.68
N THR A 71 -3.39 8.05 7.38
CA THR A 71 -4.12 7.17 6.44
C THR A 71 -5.53 6.87 6.94
N ALA A 72 -5.68 6.56 8.24
CA ALA A 72 -6.98 6.30 8.84
C ALA A 72 -7.92 7.52 8.75
N VAL A 73 -7.40 8.73 9.01
CA VAL A 73 -8.19 9.97 8.88
C VAL A 73 -8.61 10.21 7.43
N LEU A 74 -7.69 10.01 6.48
CA LEU A 74 -7.99 10.18 5.05
C LEU A 74 -9.05 9.17 4.57
N GLU A 75 -8.96 7.92 5.03
CA GLU A 75 -9.92 6.88 4.69
C GLU A 75 -11.30 7.17 5.28
N TYR A 76 -11.36 7.59 6.55
CA TYR A 76 -12.60 7.99 7.21
C TYR A 76 -13.30 9.14 6.49
N LEU A 77 -12.58 10.24 6.22
CA LEU A 77 -13.16 11.39 5.54
C LEU A 77 -13.60 11.06 4.11
N SER A 78 -12.85 10.20 3.41
CA SER A 78 -13.23 9.76 2.07
C SER A 78 -14.50 8.91 2.10
N ALA A 79 -14.64 8.02 3.08
CA ALA A 79 -15.82 7.20 3.26
C ALA A 79 -17.06 8.05 3.56
N GLU A 80 -16.94 9.02 4.48
CA GLU A 80 -18.02 9.94 4.86
C GLU A 80 -18.54 10.73 3.64
N ILE A 81 -17.63 11.35 2.88
CA ILE A 81 -18.00 12.12 1.68
C ILE A 81 -18.68 11.20 0.65
N LEU A 82 -18.20 9.98 0.46
CA LEU A 82 -18.78 9.02 -0.48
C LEU A 82 -20.16 8.54 -0.03
N GLU A 83 -20.37 8.31 1.26
CA GLU A 83 -21.66 7.92 1.82
C GLU A 83 -22.72 9.00 1.57
N LEU A 84 -22.40 10.26 1.89
CA LEU A 84 -23.27 11.40 1.62
C LEU A 84 -23.54 11.55 0.11
N SER A 85 -22.51 11.43 -0.72
CA SER A 85 -22.63 11.50 -2.19
C SER A 85 -23.52 10.40 -2.75
N VAL A 86 -23.43 9.18 -2.19
CA VAL A 86 -24.25 8.04 -2.58
C VAL A 86 -25.73 8.28 -2.26
N ASN A 87 -26.02 8.89 -1.10
CA ASN A 87 -27.39 9.24 -0.74
C ASN A 87 -28.00 10.26 -1.73
N VAL A 88 -27.23 11.29 -2.09
CA VAL A 88 -27.65 12.25 -3.14
C VAL A 88 -27.85 11.54 -4.48
N ALA A 89 -26.91 10.69 -4.90
CA ALA A 89 -27.00 9.97 -6.16
C ALA A 89 -28.21 9.00 -6.23
N ARG A 90 -28.56 8.34 -5.11
CA ARG A 90 -29.75 7.47 -5.00
C ARG A 90 -31.03 8.28 -5.19
N ASN A 91 -31.10 9.45 -4.55
CA ASN A 91 -32.24 10.35 -4.68
C ASN A 91 -32.36 10.85 -6.13
N ARG A 92 -31.26 11.26 -6.76
CA ARG A 92 -31.26 11.71 -8.16
C ARG A 92 -31.70 10.63 -9.16
N SER A 93 -31.26 9.39 -8.95
CA SER A 93 -31.53 8.29 -9.89
C SER A 93 -32.87 7.59 -9.66
N ASN A 94 -33.61 7.92 -8.59
CA ASN A 94 -34.80 7.20 -8.13
C ASN A 94 -34.59 5.67 -8.07
N SER A 95 -33.34 5.24 -7.91
CA SER A 95 -32.92 3.85 -8.01
C SER A 95 -32.34 3.41 -6.68
N GLN A 96 -33.00 2.44 -6.06
CA GLN A 96 -32.57 1.86 -4.78
C GLN A 96 -31.66 0.64 -4.96
N THR A 97 -31.68 0.01 -6.14
CA THR A 97 -31.06 -1.31 -6.38
C THR A 97 -30.32 -1.45 -7.71
N GLY A 98 -30.26 -0.39 -8.54
CA GLY A 98 -29.56 -0.41 -9.83
C GLY A 98 -28.09 0.03 -9.78
N ALA A 99 -27.41 -0.02 -10.93
CA ALA A 99 -26.04 0.48 -11.08
C ALA A 99 -25.99 2.00 -10.78
N LEU A 100 -25.56 2.34 -9.57
CA LEU A 100 -25.49 3.72 -9.11
C LEU A 100 -24.22 4.39 -9.62
N LYS A 101 -24.38 5.50 -10.34
CA LYS A 101 -23.26 6.35 -10.74
C LYS A 101 -23.23 7.60 -9.86
N VAL A 102 -22.20 7.72 -9.04
CA VAL A 102 -21.86 8.95 -8.32
C VAL A 102 -21.18 9.91 -9.29
N THR A 103 -21.66 11.14 -9.36
CA THR A 103 -21.15 12.22 -10.19
C THR A 103 -20.55 13.32 -9.33
N LEU A 104 -19.76 14.21 -9.95
CA LEU A 104 -19.22 15.38 -9.26
C LEU A 104 -20.33 16.26 -8.65
N GLY A 105 -21.49 16.36 -9.32
CA GLY A 105 -22.63 17.12 -8.83
C GLY A 105 -23.16 16.56 -7.50
N ASP A 106 -23.26 15.24 -7.38
CA ASP A 106 -23.74 14.58 -6.15
C ASP A 106 -22.81 14.86 -4.98
N THR A 107 -21.49 14.84 -5.22
CA THR A 107 -20.49 15.13 -4.19
C THR A 107 -20.50 16.60 -3.78
N MET A 108 -20.67 17.52 -4.72
CA MET A 108 -20.77 18.95 -4.41
C MET A 108 -22.04 19.25 -3.61
N GLU A 109 -23.18 18.67 -3.99
CA GLU A 109 -24.43 18.81 -3.25
C GLU A 109 -24.30 18.20 -1.84
N ALA A 110 -23.75 16.99 -1.71
CA ALA A 110 -23.50 16.37 -0.42
C ALA A 110 -22.67 17.28 0.51
N ILE A 111 -21.59 17.88 0.00
CA ILE A 111 -20.75 18.82 0.77
C ILE A 111 -21.51 20.08 1.17
N GLU A 112 -22.33 20.64 0.28
CA GLU A 112 -23.06 21.89 0.57
C GLU A 112 -24.24 21.70 1.53
N THR A 113 -24.80 20.48 1.56
CA THR A 113 -25.96 20.13 2.38
C THR A 113 -25.56 19.69 3.78
N ASP A 114 -24.39 19.08 3.94
CA ASP A 114 -23.86 18.70 5.26
C ASP A 114 -23.12 19.88 5.94
N PRO A 115 -23.54 20.33 7.14
CA PRO A 115 -22.92 21.47 7.80
C PRO A 115 -21.44 21.29 8.14
N GLU A 116 -21.04 20.09 8.58
CA GLU A 116 -19.67 19.80 9.01
C GLU A 116 -18.72 19.77 7.81
N MET A 117 -19.13 19.13 6.72
CA MET A 117 -18.38 19.10 5.46
C MET A 117 -18.29 20.49 4.83
N LYS A 118 -19.39 21.26 4.81
CA LYS A 118 -19.41 22.63 4.31
C LYS A 118 -18.41 23.50 5.06
N GLU A 119 -18.40 23.42 6.39
CA GLU A 119 -17.48 24.17 7.23
C GLU A 119 -16.03 23.73 7.00
N LEU A 120 -15.76 22.42 6.98
CA LEU A 120 -14.43 21.86 6.75
C LEU A 120 -13.84 22.35 5.42
N ILE A 121 -14.61 22.28 4.34
CA ILE A 121 -14.19 22.70 3.00
C ILE A 121 -14.03 24.23 2.93
N ALA A 122 -14.89 25.00 3.60
CA ALA A 122 -14.74 26.46 3.68
C ALA A 122 -13.44 26.85 4.40
N ARG A 123 -13.12 26.20 5.52
CA ARG A 123 -11.86 26.39 6.25
C ARG A 123 -10.65 26.02 5.37
N ALA A 124 -10.70 24.87 4.70
CA ALA A 124 -9.62 24.44 3.80
C ALA A 124 -9.40 25.43 2.64
N ARG A 125 -10.47 25.96 2.04
CA ARG A 125 -10.40 26.99 0.99
C ARG A 125 -9.73 28.27 1.50
N LYS A 126 -10.07 28.71 2.72
CA LYS A 126 -9.47 29.91 3.34
C LYS A 126 -7.97 29.75 3.58
N ILE A 127 -7.54 28.59 4.07
CA ILE A 127 -6.11 28.30 4.30
C ILE A 127 -5.35 28.33 2.98
N ASN A 128 -5.91 27.70 1.93
CA ASN A 128 -5.24 27.60 0.63
C ASN A 128 -5.27 28.89 -0.19
N SER A 129 -6.19 29.82 0.09
CA SER A 129 -6.24 31.12 -0.58
C SER A 129 -5.24 32.14 -0.02
N GLY A 130 -4.52 31.82 1.07
CA GLY A 130 -3.50 32.70 1.66
C GLY A 130 -4.07 33.96 2.31
N VAL A 131 -5.37 34.00 2.60
CA VAL A 131 -6.08 35.16 3.18
C VAL A 131 -5.84 35.27 4.70
N GLU A 132 -5.13 34.32 5.32
CA GLU A 132 -4.58 34.50 6.66
C GLU A 132 -3.18 35.13 6.60
N LYS A 133 -3.15 36.45 6.67
CA LYS A 133 -2.14 37.22 7.37
C LYS A 133 -2.81 38.16 8.37
#